data_AF-A0A1Q6WWW3-F1
#
_entry.id   AF-A0A1Q6WWW3-F1
#
_cell.length_a   1.000
_cell.length_b   1.000
_cell.length_c   1.000
_cell.angle_alpha   90.00
_cell.angle_beta   90.00
_cell.angle_gamma   90.00
#
_symmetry.space_group_name_H-M   'P 1'
#
loop_
_entity.id
_entity.type
_entity.pdbx_description
1 polymer ?
#
loop_
_entity_poly.entity_id
_entity_poly.type
_entity_poly.pdbx_seq_one_letter_code
_entity_poly.pdbx_strand_id
1 'polypeptide(L)'
;MVVRRALISVFDKTGIVEFAKRLAALKIEILSTGGTAKLLRETGIAVRDVSDFTGWPEMLGGRVKTLHPKVHGGLLYRRGHAEDQKQVAEHGIAPIDLLVVNLYPFEATAAKAGLTAEELIENIDIGGPTMLRSAAKNFESVTVVTDPADFARVAAEFESAGETTLATRLELARKVFATTSRYDGMITVDLERLSAGSGHVSLSPRPVLPERVHIALRRQQELRYGENPHQAAALYVSAGRAPEGLAAAKQLQGKELSYNNLVDLEAARSLAAEFKNPAAVIIKHNNPCGTAEQATLREAYLKALACDPVSAFGGVLSFNRVVDAATAEEVAKLFAECIAAPGFADRAKEIFAAKKNLRLLLLPAGGLEPERELQLKRILGGMLVQQPDLGELKDDELRTVTKRVPTAEEMQTMRFAWKVAKHVKSNAIVFAKDGATLGVGAGQMSRVDSVKIAVMKAQSSLAGTVVASDAFFPFLDGVEEAAKAGATAVIQPGGSVRDADVVAAADRLGLAMVFTGMRHFLH
;
A
#
# COMPACT_ATOMS: atom_id res chain seq x y z
N MET A 1 13.39 -33.99 -21.72
CA MET A 1 14.84 -34.24 -21.59
C MET A 1 15.19 -34.27 -20.11
N VAL A 2 15.83 -35.33 -19.62
CA VAL A 2 16.23 -35.42 -18.20
C VAL A 2 17.22 -34.31 -17.87
N VAL A 3 16.95 -33.55 -16.80
CA VAL A 3 17.82 -32.49 -16.27
C VAL A 3 19.13 -33.10 -15.78
N ARG A 4 20.27 -32.56 -16.25
CA ARG A 4 21.60 -33.06 -15.91
C ARG A 4 22.43 -32.05 -15.13
N ARG A 5 22.18 -30.75 -15.33
CA ARG A 5 23.01 -29.70 -14.75
C ARG A 5 22.20 -28.52 -14.23
N ALA A 6 22.47 -28.14 -12.99
CA ALA A 6 21.91 -26.98 -12.31
C ALA A 6 22.99 -25.93 -12.06
N LEU A 7 22.73 -24.67 -12.37
CA LEU A 7 23.55 -23.53 -11.95
C LEU A 7 22.82 -22.78 -10.82
N ILE A 8 23.42 -22.74 -9.64
CA ILE A 8 22.84 -22.14 -8.44
C ILE A 8 23.69 -20.95 -7.98
N SER A 9 23.11 -19.76 -8.00
CA SER A 9 23.73 -18.53 -7.51
C SER A 9 22.67 -17.64 -6.86
N VAL A 10 22.46 -17.84 -5.56
CA VAL A 10 21.47 -17.12 -4.77
C VAL A 10 22.12 -16.16 -3.76
N PHE A 11 21.48 -15.02 -3.52
CA PHE A 11 21.72 -14.16 -2.36
C PHE A 11 20.98 -14.68 -1.13
N ASP A 12 19.65 -14.80 -1.20
CA ASP A 12 18.81 -15.38 -0.15
C ASP A 12 18.98 -16.91 -0.15
N LYS A 13 19.48 -17.44 0.97
CA LYS A 13 19.80 -18.86 1.14
C LYS A 13 18.65 -19.67 1.72
N THR A 14 17.48 -19.07 1.93
CA THR A 14 16.31 -19.75 2.47
C THR A 14 15.97 -21.00 1.65
N GLY A 15 15.95 -22.16 2.29
CA GLY A 15 15.59 -23.46 1.67
C GLY A 15 16.57 -24.01 0.63
N ILE A 16 17.71 -23.35 0.36
CA ILE A 16 18.58 -23.75 -0.76
C ILE A 16 19.29 -25.06 -0.52
N VAL A 17 19.62 -25.36 0.75
CA VAL A 17 20.34 -26.59 1.12
C VAL A 17 19.43 -27.79 0.93
N GLU A 18 18.18 -27.74 1.40
CA GLU A 18 17.20 -28.81 1.21
C GLU A 18 16.93 -29.04 -0.28
N PHE A 19 16.77 -27.96 -1.05
CA PHE A 19 16.55 -28.05 -2.49
C PHE A 19 17.76 -28.71 -3.20
N ALA A 20 18.97 -28.26 -2.92
CA ALA A 20 20.19 -28.80 -3.54
C ALA A 20 20.44 -30.27 -3.17
N LYS A 21 20.10 -30.71 -1.94
CA LYS A 21 20.18 -32.14 -1.56
C LYS A 21 19.27 -33.01 -2.42
N ARG A 22 18.05 -32.55 -2.69
CA ARG A 22 17.10 -33.27 -3.57
C ARG A 22 17.64 -33.37 -5.00
N LEU A 23 18.21 -32.29 -5.53
CA LEU A 23 18.87 -32.32 -6.85
C LEU A 23 20.07 -33.28 -6.90
N ALA A 24 20.91 -33.27 -5.86
CA ALA A 24 22.08 -34.15 -5.77
C ALA A 24 21.67 -35.63 -5.68
N ALA A 25 20.57 -35.96 -5.01
CA ALA A 25 20.03 -37.32 -4.95
C ALA A 25 19.60 -37.84 -6.34
N LEU A 26 19.19 -36.95 -7.24
CA LEU A 26 18.90 -37.24 -8.64
C LEU A 26 20.15 -37.26 -9.54
N LYS A 27 21.35 -37.13 -8.96
CA LYS A 27 22.64 -37.06 -9.67
C LYS A 27 22.76 -35.88 -10.63
N ILE A 28 22.04 -34.79 -10.37
CA ILE A 28 22.18 -33.53 -11.12
C ILE A 28 23.49 -32.86 -10.71
N GLU A 29 24.34 -32.52 -11.68
CA GLU A 29 25.58 -31.78 -11.43
C GLU A 29 25.24 -30.35 -10.99
N ILE A 30 25.78 -29.90 -9.86
CA ILE A 30 25.57 -28.56 -9.34
C ILE A 30 26.80 -27.69 -9.66
N LEU A 31 26.58 -26.66 -10.46
CA LEU A 31 27.48 -25.53 -10.64
C LEU A 31 27.12 -24.43 -9.64
N SER A 32 28.12 -23.83 -8.99
CA SER A 32 27.89 -22.67 -8.13
C SER A 32 29.15 -21.79 -8.03
N THR A 33 29.04 -20.66 -7.32
CA THR A 33 30.15 -19.73 -7.10
C THR A 33 29.99 -19.01 -5.74
N GLY A 34 31.09 -18.46 -5.23
CA GLY A 34 31.13 -17.61 -4.05
C GLY A 34 30.50 -18.24 -2.80
N GLY A 35 29.77 -17.42 -2.03
CA GLY A 35 29.14 -17.86 -0.77
C GLY A 35 28.09 -18.96 -0.94
N THR A 36 27.55 -19.18 -2.15
CA THR A 36 26.61 -20.28 -2.40
C THR A 36 27.33 -21.60 -2.58
N ALA A 37 28.44 -21.63 -3.33
CA ALA A 37 29.28 -22.81 -3.43
C ALA A 37 29.82 -23.24 -2.06
N LYS A 38 30.28 -22.27 -1.24
CA LYS A 38 30.78 -22.52 0.12
C LYS A 38 29.73 -23.21 1.00
N LEU A 39 28.53 -22.64 1.10
CA LEU A 39 27.43 -23.18 1.91
C LEU A 39 27.05 -24.61 1.50
N LEU A 40 26.97 -24.87 0.19
CA LEU A 40 26.60 -26.20 -0.32
C LEU A 40 27.68 -27.24 0.00
N ARG A 41 28.97 -26.88 -0.14
CA ARG A 41 30.09 -27.78 0.23
C ARG A 41 30.12 -28.10 1.71
N GLU A 42 29.91 -27.10 2.57
CA GLU A 42 29.87 -27.27 4.03
C GLU A 42 28.75 -28.23 4.47
N THR A 43 27.73 -28.42 3.64
CA THR A 43 26.61 -29.34 3.90
C THR A 43 26.75 -30.69 3.20
N GLY A 44 27.94 -30.98 2.64
CA GLY A 44 28.29 -32.27 2.02
C GLY A 44 27.84 -32.42 0.57
N ILE A 45 27.39 -31.35 -0.08
CA ILE A 45 26.92 -31.39 -1.47
C ILE A 45 28.12 -31.14 -2.40
N ALA A 46 28.31 -32.03 -3.37
CA ALA A 46 29.33 -31.86 -4.40
C ALA A 46 28.99 -30.67 -5.30
N VAL A 47 29.93 -29.73 -5.43
CA VAL A 47 29.78 -28.51 -6.23
C VAL A 47 31.01 -28.30 -7.09
N ARG A 48 30.77 -28.12 -8.39
CA ARG A 48 31.77 -27.62 -9.34
C ARG A 48 31.72 -26.10 -9.39
N ASP A 49 32.87 -25.45 -9.28
CA ASP A 49 32.91 -23.99 -9.38
C ASP A 49 32.62 -23.54 -10.83
N VAL A 50 31.94 -22.41 -10.97
CA VAL A 50 31.70 -21.79 -12.29
C VAL A 50 33.02 -21.50 -13.01
N SER A 51 34.09 -21.13 -12.30
CA SER A 51 35.42 -20.93 -12.89
C SER A 51 35.99 -22.20 -13.53
N ASP A 52 35.76 -23.36 -12.93
CA ASP A 52 36.20 -24.66 -13.47
C ASP A 52 35.34 -25.10 -14.65
N PHE A 53 34.08 -24.67 -14.67
CA PHE A 53 33.17 -24.89 -15.78
C PHE A 53 33.53 -24.01 -17.00
N THR A 54 33.84 -22.74 -16.76
CA THR A 54 34.21 -21.80 -17.83
C THR A 54 35.66 -21.98 -18.28
N GLY A 55 36.56 -22.34 -17.37
CA GLY A 55 38.00 -22.24 -17.54
C GLY A 55 38.52 -20.81 -17.35
N TRP A 56 37.75 -19.94 -16.69
CA TRP A 56 38.07 -18.52 -16.49
C TRP A 56 37.96 -18.13 -15.01
N PRO A 57 38.96 -17.43 -14.43
CA PRO A 57 38.96 -17.09 -13.01
C PRO A 57 37.93 -16.00 -12.65
N GLU A 58 37.60 -15.89 -11.36
CA GLU A 58 36.87 -14.74 -10.83
C GLU A 58 37.78 -13.49 -10.87
N MET A 59 37.27 -12.37 -11.40
CA MET A 59 38.04 -11.14 -11.58
C MET A 59 37.16 -9.90 -11.39
N LEU A 60 37.80 -8.74 -11.23
CA LEU A 60 37.13 -7.42 -11.05
C LEU A 60 36.13 -7.42 -9.89
N GLY A 61 36.51 -8.00 -8.75
CA GLY A 61 35.63 -8.12 -7.57
C GLY A 61 34.40 -9.02 -7.81
N GLY A 62 34.44 -9.91 -8.80
CA GLY A 62 33.34 -10.82 -9.12
C GLY A 62 32.32 -10.28 -10.13
N ARG A 63 32.53 -9.06 -10.66
CA ARG A 63 31.59 -8.39 -11.60
C ARG A 63 31.31 -9.15 -12.88
N VAL A 64 32.27 -9.95 -13.37
CA VAL A 64 32.18 -10.61 -14.68
C VAL A 64 32.18 -12.14 -14.62
N LYS A 65 32.07 -12.73 -13.42
CA LYS A 65 32.31 -14.17 -13.21
C LYS A 65 31.36 -15.12 -13.95
N THR A 66 30.13 -14.69 -14.22
CA THR A 66 29.14 -15.49 -14.96
C THR A 66 28.90 -15.00 -16.39
N LEU A 67 29.49 -13.87 -16.77
CA LEU A 67 29.32 -13.25 -18.10
C LEU A 67 30.22 -13.94 -19.13
N HIS A 68 29.97 -15.23 -19.35
CA HIS A 68 30.81 -16.10 -20.18
C HIS A 68 29.98 -16.91 -21.20
N PRO A 69 30.46 -17.10 -22.45
CA PRO A 69 29.74 -17.87 -23.47
C PRO A 69 29.40 -19.30 -23.07
N LYS A 70 30.25 -19.99 -22.28
CA LYS A 70 29.92 -21.33 -21.78
C LYS A 70 28.71 -21.35 -20.84
N VAL A 71 28.49 -20.28 -20.06
CA VAL A 71 27.32 -20.15 -19.19
C VAL A 71 26.10 -19.76 -20.02
N HIS A 72 26.18 -18.64 -20.74
CA HIS A 72 25.04 -18.11 -21.48
C HIS A 72 24.67 -18.98 -22.69
N GLY A 73 25.65 -19.51 -23.41
CA GLY A 73 25.43 -20.50 -24.47
C GLY A 73 24.74 -21.74 -23.92
N GLY A 74 25.23 -22.29 -22.80
CA GLY A 74 24.61 -23.43 -22.11
C GLY A 74 23.15 -23.20 -21.72
N LEU A 75 22.79 -21.97 -21.36
CA LEU A 75 21.42 -21.55 -21.07
C LEU A 75 20.58 -21.26 -22.32
N LEU A 76 21.16 -20.68 -23.38
CA LEU A 76 20.41 -20.07 -24.49
C LEU A 76 20.24 -20.96 -25.73
N TYR A 77 21.13 -21.92 -25.97
CA TYR A 77 21.07 -22.68 -27.21
C TYR A 77 19.79 -23.52 -27.27
N ARG A 78 19.10 -23.50 -28.42
CA ARG A 78 17.83 -24.20 -28.59
C ARG A 78 18.10 -25.68 -28.76
N ARG A 79 17.61 -26.50 -27.83
CA ARG A 79 17.92 -27.93 -27.81
C ARG A 79 17.35 -28.70 -28.99
N GLY A 80 16.35 -28.16 -29.70
CA GLY A 80 15.78 -28.76 -30.91
C GLY A 80 16.35 -28.23 -32.23
N HIS A 81 17.32 -27.31 -32.20
CA HIS A 81 17.84 -26.67 -33.41
C HIS A 81 19.22 -27.23 -33.79
N ALA A 82 19.31 -27.88 -34.96
CA ALA A 82 20.50 -28.62 -35.37
C ALA A 82 21.77 -27.75 -35.47
N GLU A 83 21.66 -26.53 -35.98
CA GLU A 83 22.81 -25.62 -36.09
C GLU A 83 23.31 -25.17 -34.70
N ASP A 84 22.40 -24.93 -33.76
CA ASP A 84 22.77 -24.53 -32.40
C ASP A 84 23.53 -25.69 -31.73
N GLN A 85 23.04 -26.93 -31.89
CA GLN A 85 23.68 -28.14 -31.35
C GLN A 85 25.09 -28.35 -31.90
N LYS A 86 25.30 -28.10 -33.19
CA LYS A 86 26.61 -28.19 -33.83
C LYS A 86 27.58 -27.16 -33.23
N GLN A 87 27.17 -25.90 -33.17
CA GLN A 87 28.00 -24.81 -32.64
C GLN A 87 28.40 -25.03 -31.17
N VAL A 88 27.47 -25.51 -30.33
CA VAL A 88 27.80 -25.77 -28.92
C VAL A 88 28.74 -26.96 -28.75
N ALA A 89 28.63 -27.98 -29.60
CA ALA A 89 29.57 -29.10 -29.60
C ALA A 89 30.98 -28.65 -30.05
N GLU A 90 31.07 -27.88 -31.14
CA GLU A 90 32.33 -27.33 -31.67
C GLU A 90 33.07 -26.46 -30.65
N HIS A 91 32.33 -25.69 -29.84
CA HIS A 91 32.90 -24.78 -28.85
C HIS A 91 32.95 -25.34 -27.41
N GLY A 92 32.62 -26.62 -27.22
CA GLY A 92 32.65 -27.25 -25.90
C GLY A 92 31.71 -26.59 -24.88
N ILE A 93 30.55 -26.12 -25.33
CA ILE A 93 29.51 -25.50 -24.51
C ILE A 93 28.55 -26.59 -24.04
N ALA A 94 28.57 -26.86 -22.74
CA ALA A 94 27.69 -27.86 -22.15
C ALA A 94 26.32 -27.26 -21.75
N PRO A 95 25.22 -28.03 -21.84
CA PRO A 95 23.89 -27.58 -21.43
C PRO A 95 23.82 -27.24 -19.94
N ILE A 96 23.08 -26.18 -19.60
CA ILE A 96 22.58 -25.92 -18.25
C ILE A 96 21.06 -26.01 -18.32
N ASP A 97 20.48 -26.92 -17.55
CA ASP A 97 19.06 -27.31 -17.67
C ASP A 97 18.20 -26.69 -16.56
N LEU A 98 18.82 -26.34 -15.43
CA LEU A 98 18.22 -25.61 -14.33
C LEU A 98 19.08 -24.39 -13.96
N LEU A 99 18.46 -23.23 -13.85
CA LEU A 99 19.07 -22.03 -13.28
C LEU A 99 18.31 -21.63 -12.00
N VAL A 100 19.04 -21.42 -10.90
CA VAL A 100 18.49 -20.97 -9.62
C VAL A 100 19.21 -19.69 -9.20
N VAL A 101 18.54 -18.55 -9.33
CA VAL A 101 19.12 -17.23 -9.03
C VAL A 101 18.07 -16.33 -8.39
N ASN A 102 18.35 -15.83 -7.19
CA ASN A 102 17.64 -14.69 -6.62
C ASN A 102 18.63 -13.52 -6.49
N LEU A 103 18.11 -12.31 -6.72
CA LEU A 103 18.94 -11.11 -6.87
C LEU A 103 19.32 -10.53 -5.51
N TYR A 104 20.37 -9.69 -5.50
CA TYR A 104 20.70 -8.87 -4.35
C TYR A 104 19.51 -7.99 -3.94
N PRO A 105 19.30 -7.74 -2.63
CA PRO A 105 18.21 -6.94 -2.13
C PRO A 105 18.53 -5.44 -2.31
N PHE A 106 18.61 -5.00 -3.56
CA PHE A 106 18.96 -3.62 -3.93
C PHE A 106 18.12 -2.59 -3.15
N GLU A 107 16.82 -2.86 -3.00
CA GLU A 107 15.90 -2.06 -2.19
C GLU A 107 16.38 -1.80 -0.76
N ALA A 108 16.77 -2.89 -0.09
CA ALA A 108 17.17 -2.87 1.30
C ALA A 108 18.49 -2.14 1.45
N THR A 109 19.41 -2.30 0.49
CA THR A 109 20.64 -1.52 0.43
C THR A 109 20.34 -0.04 0.19
N ALA A 110 19.51 0.29 -0.79
CA ALA A 110 19.20 1.67 -1.16
C ALA A 110 18.47 2.45 -0.05
N ALA A 111 17.82 1.74 0.88
CA ALA A 111 17.14 2.29 2.05
C ALA A 111 18.05 2.49 3.28
N LYS A 112 19.33 2.08 3.25
CA LYS A 112 20.24 2.24 4.39
C LYS A 112 20.54 3.72 4.67
N ALA A 113 20.51 4.09 5.94
CA ALA A 113 20.98 5.40 6.39
C ALA A 113 22.49 5.53 6.16
N GLY A 114 22.94 6.67 5.63
CA GLY A 114 24.37 6.93 5.38
C GLY A 114 24.98 6.20 4.19
N LEU A 115 24.17 5.57 3.33
CA LEU A 115 24.62 4.91 2.10
C LEU A 115 25.43 5.87 1.22
N THR A 116 26.56 5.43 0.68
CA THR A 116 27.35 6.23 -0.29
C THR A 116 26.92 5.98 -1.73
N ALA A 117 27.34 6.86 -2.66
CA ALA A 117 27.10 6.67 -4.09
C ALA A 117 27.77 5.39 -4.61
N GLU A 118 28.98 5.11 -4.15
CA GLU A 118 29.75 3.91 -4.51
C GLU A 118 29.04 2.65 -4.02
N GLU A 119 28.57 2.62 -2.77
CA GLU A 119 27.84 1.48 -2.23
C GLU A 119 26.54 1.21 -2.99
N LEU A 120 25.82 2.25 -3.40
CA LEU A 120 24.63 2.10 -4.24
C LEU A 120 24.98 1.46 -5.59
N ILE A 121 26.04 1.95 -6.25
CA ILE A 121 26.47 1.47 -7.58
C ILE A 121 27.00 0.03 -7.52
N GLU A 122 27.80 -0.32 -6.50
CA GLU A 122 28.36 -1.68 -6.36
C GLU A 122 27.28 -2.75 -6.13
N ASN A 123 26.11 -2.37 -5.60
CA ASN A 123 25.00 -3.30 -5.37
C ASN A 123 24.11 -3.55 -6.61
N ILE A 124 24.45 -2.96 -7.76
CA ILE A 124 23.79 -3.24 -9.03
C ILE A 124 24.33 -4.56 -9.60
N ASP A 125 23.49 -5.60 -9.58
CA ASP A 125 23.80 -6.93 -10.09
C ASP A 125 23.67 -6.99 -11.61
N ILE A 126 24.75 -7.38 -12.29
CA ILE A 126 24.78 -7.57 -13.75
C ILE A 126 24.58 -9.04 -14.11
N GLY A 127 25.29 -9.93 -13.42
CA GLY A 127 25.34 -11.35 -13.73
C GLY A 127 24.01 -12.05 -13.46
N GLY A 128 23.39 -11.77 -12.30
CA GLY A 128 22.10 -12.35 -11.90
C GLY A 128 20.99 -12.10 -12.92
N PRO A 129 20.65 -10.84 -13.24
CA PRO A 129 19.62 -10.52 -14.23
C PRO A 129 19.93 -11.06 -15.62
N THR A 130 21.20 -11.07 -16.04
CA THR A 130 21.58 -11.56 -17.37
C THR A 130 21.39 -13.08 -17.47
N MET A 131 21.80 -13.84 -16.45
CA MET A 131 21.54 -15.29 -16.40
C MET A 131 20.05 -15.60 -16.35
N LEU A 132 19.31 -14.89 -15.49
CA LEU A 132 17.86 -15.04 -15.36
C LEU A 132 17.15 -14.83 -16.70
N ARG A 133 17.43 -13.72 -17.40
CA ARG A 133 16.87 -13.43 -18.72
C ARG A 133 17.26 -14.47 -19.76
N SER A 134 18.50 -14.99 -19.69
CA SER A 134 18.98 -16.04 -20.58
C SER A 134 18.18 -17.33 -20.44
N ALA A 135 18.00 -17.81 -19.22
CA ALA A 135 17.24 -19.02 -18.93
C ALA A 135 15.75 -18.85 -19.24
N ALA A 136 15.15 -17.73 -18.83
CA ALA A 136 13.74 -17.44 -19.07
C ALA A 136 13.40 -17.29 -20.56
N LYS A 137 14.32 -16.74 -21.37
CA LYS A 137 14.15 -16.68 -22.83
C LYS A 137 14.08 -18.08 -23.44
N ASN A 138 14.84 -19.04 -22.91
CA ASN A 138 14.92 -20.42 -23.42
C ASN A 138 14.07 -21.40 -22.58
N PHE A 139 12.92 -20.96 -22.07
CA PHE A 139 12.06 -21.73 -21.16
C PHE A 139 11.54 -23.05 -21.76
N GLU A 140 11.57 -23.23 -23.09
CA GLU A 140 11.22 -24.53 -23.69
C GLU A 140 12.16 -25.64 -23.21
N SER A 141 13.42 -25.28 -22.94
CA SER A 141 14.51 -26.20 -22.61
C SER A 141 15.07 -26.04 -21.19
N VAL A 142 14.96 -24.86 -20.59
CA VAL A 142 15.59 -24.53 -19.31
C VAL A 142 14.56 -24.20 -18.25
N THR A 143 14.68 -24.84 -17.08
CA THR A 143 13.91 -24.46 -15.89
C THR A 143 14.63 -23.33 -15.18
N VAL A 144 13.95 -22.23 -14.87
CA VAL A 144 14.52 -21.10 -14.13
C VAL A 144 13.76 -20.88 -12.83
N VAL A 145 14.46 -20.66 -11.73
CA VAL A 145 13.85 -20.42 -10.42
C VAL A 145 14.47 -19.19 -9.80
N THR A 146 13.64 -18.25 -9.34
CA THR A 146 14.08 -16.99 -8.73
C THR A 146 13.54 -16.74 -7.33
N ASP A 147 12.67 -17.61 -6.83
CA ASP A 147 12.00 -17.46 -5.54
C ASP A 147 12.05 -18.81 -4.79
N PRO A 148 12.50 -18.83 -3.53
CA PRO A 148 12.52 -20.04 -2.70
C PRO A 148 11.17 -20.76 -2.59
N ALA A 149 10.04 -20.03 -2.71
CA ALA A 149 8.71 -20.63 -2.65
C ALA A 149 8.46 -21.68 -3.76
N ASP A 150 9.21 -21.64 -4.86
CA ASP A 150 9.07 -22.59 -5.97
C ASP A 150 9.92 -23.88 -5.78
N PHE A 151 10.86 -23.90 -4.84
CA PHE A 151 11.81 -25.02 -4.67
C PHE A 151 11.11 -26.36 -4.46
N ALA A 152 10.11 -26.40 -3.59
CA ALA A 152 9.42 -27.64 -3.25
C ALA A 152 8.73 -28.27 -4.46
N ARG A 153 8.00 -27.45 -5.24
CA ARG A 153 7.28 -27.86 -6.45
C ARG A 153 8.24 -28.33 -7.54
N VAL A 154 9.28 -27.55 -7.82
CA VAL A 154 10.24 -27.85 -8.90
C VAL A 154 10.98 -29.15 -8.61
N ALA A 155 11.44 -29.36 -7.37
CA ALA A 155 12.10 -30.62 -7.03
C ALA A 155 11.14 -31.82 -7.09
N ALA A 156 9.85 -31.65 -6.75
CA ALA A 156 8.87 -32.72 -6.88
C ALA A 156 8.64 -33.13 -8.35
N GLU A 157 8.61 -32.17 -9.29
CA GLU A 157 8.53 -32.49 -10.72
C GLU A 157 9.78 -33.25 -11.19
N PHE A 158 10.98 -32.84 -10.76
CA PHE A 158 12.22 -33.56 -11.11
C PHE A 158 12.29 -34.97 -10.53
N GLU A 159 11.85 -35.17 -9.29
CA GLU A 159 11.82 -36.51 -8.68
C GLU A 159 10.83 -37.44 -9.38
N SER A 160 9.72 -36.90 -9.87
CA SER A 160 8.67 -37.67 -10.54
C SER A 160 9.00 -38.01 -12.00
N ALA A 161 9.48 -37.03 -12.76
CA ALA A 161 9.60 -37.13 -14.22
C ALA A 161 11.01 -36.86 -14.77
N GLY A 162 11.96 -36.45 -13.92
CA GLY A 162 13.32 -36.05 -14.34
C GLY A 162 13.39 -34.70 -15.06
N GLU A 163 12.25 -34.04 -15.28
CA GLU A 163 12.11 -32.71 -15.88
C GLU A 163 10.84 -32.02 -15.38
N THR A 164 10.75 -30.71 -15.55
CA THR A 164 9.49 -29.99 -15.33
C THR A 164 8.57 -30.07 -16.55
N THR A 165 7.30 -29.71 -16.39
CA THR A 165 6.40 -29.48 -17.51
C THR A 165 6.72 -28.18 -18.25
N LEU A 166 6.32 -28.09 -19.53
CA LEU A 166 6.41 -26.84 -20.30
C LEU A 166 5.61 -25.70 -19.64
N ALA A 167 4.44 -26.03 -19.08
CA ALA A 167 3.61 -25.06 -18.37
C ALA A 167 4.33 -24.46 -17.17
N THR A 168 4.97 -25.30 -16.35
CA THR A 168 5.81 -24.86 -15.21
C THR A 168 6.95 -23.95 -15.68
N ARG A 169 7.67 -24.31 -16.76
CA ARG A 169 8.78 -23.47 -17.27
C ARG A 169 8.29 -22.12 -17.78
N LEU A 170 7.17 -22.08 -18.49
CA LEU A 170 6.60 -20.83 -18.99
C LEU A 170 6.14 -19.91 -17.84
N GLU A 171 5.50 -20.48 -16.82
CA GLU A 171 5.09 -19.75 -15.61
C GLU A 171 6.31 -19.13 -14.91
N LEU A 172 7.34 -19.93 -14.67
CA LEU A 172 8.58 -19.48 -14.03
C LEU A 172 9.32 -18.43 -14.87
N ALA A 173 9.34 -18.57 -16.19
CA ALA A 173 9.93 -17.58 -17.09
C ALA A 173 9.20 -16.22 -17.01
N ARG A 174 7.86 -16.23 -16.95
CA ARG A 174 7.06 -15.01 -16.71
C ARG A 174 7.41 -14.36 -15.38
N LYS A 175 7.56 -15.17 -14.32
CA LYS A 175 7.98 -14.71 -12.98
C LYS A 175 9.35 -14.04 -13.02
N VAL A 176 10.29 -14.57 -13.79
CA VAL A 176 11.62 -13.98 -13.98
C VAL A 176 11.54 -12.60 -14.64
N PHE A 177 10.83 -12.45 -15.76
CA PHE A 177 10.73 -11.15 -16.42
C PHE A 177 10.00 -10.10 -15.56
N ALA A 178 9.01 -10.51 -14.75
CA ALA A 178 8.40 -9.64 -13.76
C ALA A 178 9.41 -9.21 -12.68
N THR A 179 10.25 -10.14 -12.22
CA THR A 179 11.28 -9.89 -11.20
C THR A 179 12.35 -8.92 -11.70
N THR A 180 12.87 -9.12 -12.92
CA THR A 180 13.89 -8.23 -13.49
C THR A 180 13.33 -6.86 -13.86
N SER A 181 12.10 -6.80 -14.38
CA SER A 181 11.41 -5.51 -14.65
C SER A 181 11.29 -4.65 -13.39
N ARG A 182 10.91 -5.27 -12.27
CA ARG A 182 10.87 -4.60 -10.97
C ARG A 182 12.26 -4.15 -10.51
N TYR A 183 13.26 -5.04 -10.61
CA TYR A 183 14.64 -4.76 -10.22
C TYR A 183 15.21 -3.55 -10.96
N ASP A 184 15.07 -3.52 -12.29
CA ASP A 184 15.54 -2.42 -13.14
C ASP A 184 14.76 -1.12 -12.87
N GLY A 185 13.46 -1.21 -12.58
CA GLY A 185 12.64 -0.07 -12.19
C GLY A 185 13.10 0.58 -10.87
N MET A 186 13.53 -0.23 -9.90
CA MET A 186 14.05 0.27 -8.62
C MET A 186 15.42 0.92 -8.79
N ILE A 187 16.31 0.33 -9.60
CA ILE A 187 17.59 0.95 -9.97
C ILE A 187 17.33 2.31 -10.62
N THR A 188 16.40 2.37 -11.56
CA THR A 188 16.06 3.61 -12.28
C THR A 188 15.67 4.72 -11.31
N VAL A 189 14.80 4.44 -10.34
CA VAL A 189 14.36 5.44 -9.35
C VAL A 189 15.49 5.86 -8.41
N ASP A 190 16.30 4.93 -7.91
CA ASP A 190 17.38 5.28 -6.97
C ASP A 190 18.57 5.98 -7.65
N LEU A 191 18.83 5.74 -8.94
CA LEU A 191 19.88 6.44 -9.68
C LEU A 191 19.58 7.94 -9.85
N GLU A 192 18.32 8.39 -9.76
CA GLU A 192 17.96 9.82 -9.79
C GLU A 192 18.54 10.60 -8.61
N ARG A 193 18.97 9.91 -7.55
CA ARG A 193 19.64 10.51 -6.39
C ARG A 193 21.09 10.88 -6.68
N LEU A 194 21.70 10.29 -7.71
CA LEU A 194 23.09 10.52 -8.04
C LEU A 194 23.25 11.87 -8.75
N SER A 195 24.26 12.61 -8.34
CA SER A 195 24.71 13.80 -9.05
C SER A 195 26.21 13.76 -9.24
N ALA A 196 26.70 14.37 -10.32
CA ALA A 196 28.13 14.45 -10.63
C ALA A 196 28.58 15.91 -10.63
N GLY A 197 29.64 16.22 -9.90
CA GLY A 197 30.22 17.56 -9.80
C GLY A 197 31.67 17.49 -9.31
N SER A 198 32.53 18.37 -9.82
CA SER A 198 33.94 18.47 -9.40
C SER A 198 34.70 17.13 -9.42
N GLY A 199 34.40 16.26 -10.40
CA GLY A 199 35.03 14.94 -10.55
C GLY A 199 34.56 13.85 -9.58
N HIS A 200 33.54 14.12 -8.76
CA HIS A 200 33.00 13.19 -7.78
C HIS A 200 31.52 12.92 -8.04
N VAL A 201 31.08 11.71 -7.71
CA VAL A 201 29.66 11.33 -7.68
C VAL A 201 29.19 11.47 -6.23
N SER A 202 28.04 12.09 -6.02
CA SER A 202 27.43 12.23 -4.70
C SER A 202 26.01 11.70 -4.70
N LEU A 203 25.55 11.24 -3.53
CA LEU A 203 24.22 10.70 -3.34
C LEU A 203 23.36 11.71 -2.55
N SER A 204 22.33 12.22 -3.22
CA SER A 204 21.35 13.11 -2.60
C SER A 204 20.26 12.32 -1.87
N PRO A 205 19.51 12.96 -0.96
CA PRO A 205 18.26 12.41 -0.45
C PRO A 205 17.29 12.07 -1.58
N ARG A 206 16.39 11.11 -1.35
CA ARG A 206 15.33 10.81 -2.32
C ARG A 206 14.43 12.04 -2.47
N PRO A 207 14.12 12.47 -3.71
CA PRO A 207 13.12 13.50 -3.92
C PRO A 207 11.76 12.97 -3.49
N VAL A 208 10.92 13.85 -2.94
CA VAL A 208 9.54 13.52 -2.56
C VAL A 208 8.72 13.09 -3.78
N LEU A 209 8.91 13.79 -4.90
CA LEU A 209 8.33 13.47 -6.20
C LEU A 209 9.48 13.23 -7.19
N PRO A 210 9.77 11.97 -7.53
CA PRO A 210 10.86 11.63 -8.48
C PRO A 210 10.50 12.02 -9.92
N GLU A 211 11.51 12.10 -10.78
CA GLU A 211 11.32 12.32 -12.23
C GLU A 211 10.59 11.12 -12.86
N ARG A 212 10.88 9.90 -12.37
CA ARG A 212 10.23 8.66 -12.79
C ARG A 212 9.52 7.99 -11.63
N VAL A 213 8.26 7.62 -11.85
CA VAL A 213 7.49 6.79 -10.93
C VAL A 213 7.41 5.37 -11.48
N HIS A 214 7.98 4.41 -10.76
CA HIS A 214 7.90 2.98 -11.11
C HIS A 214 6.85 2.28 -10.25
N ILE A 215 5.84 1.68 -10.90
CA ILE A 215 4.74 0.98 -10.23
C ILE A 215 4.76 -0.50 -10.66
N ALA A 216 5.27 -1.36 -9.78
CA ALA A 216 5.23 -2.81 -9.98
C ALA A 216 4.13 -3.41 -9.09
N LEU A 217 3.04 -3.85 -9.72
CA LEU A 217 1.88 -4.42 -9.03
C LEU A 217 1.69 -5.90 -9.37
N ARG A 218 1.25 -6.68 -8.39
CA ARG A 218 0.81 -8.06 -8.56
C ARG A 218 -0.65 -8.19 -8.16
N ARG A 219 -1.44 -8.88 -8.99
CA ARG A 219 -2.85 -9.17 -8.66
C ARG A 219 -2.89 -10.05 -7.41
N GLN A 220 -3.57 -9.58 -6.36
CA GLN A 220 -3.80 -10.32 -5.13
C GLN A 220 -5.13 -11.09 -5.21
N GLN A 221 -6.19 -10.42 -5.67
CA GLN A 221 -7.53 -10.97 -5.70
C GLN A 221 -8.31 -10.41 -6.88
N GLU A 222 -9.01 -11.27 -7.62
CA GLU A 222 -10.02 -10.83 -8.58
C GLU A 222 -11.31 -10.46 -7.84
N LEU A 223 -11.94 -9.35 -8.23
CA LEU A 223 -13.19 -8.89 -7.63
C LEU A 223 -14.34 -9.23 -8.56
N ARG A 224 -15.53 -9.42 -7.98
CA ARG A 224 -16.73 -9.78 -8.73
C ARG A 224 -17.05 -8.79 -9.86
N TYR A 225 -16.84 -7.50 -9.60
CA TYR A 225 -16.94 -6.39 -10.54
C TYR A 225 -16.31 -5.13 -9.91
N GLY A 226 -16.17 -4.05 -10.69
CA GLY A 226 -15.69 -2.74 -10.26
C GLY A 226 -16.73 -1.95 -9.47
N GLU A 227 -16.82 -0.65 -9.72
CA GLU A 227 -17.88 0.16 -9.10
C GLU A 227 -19.27 -0.31 -9.53
N ASN A 228 -19.38 -0.77 -10.78
CA ASN A 228 -20.63 -1.22 -11.41
C ASN A 228 -20.51 -2.66 -11.94
N PRO A 229 -21.61 -3.45 -11.99
CA PRO A 229 -21.59 -4.86 -12.40
C PRO A 229 -21.00 -5.18 -13.78
N HIS A 230 -21.01 -4.23 -14.71
CA HIS A 230 -20.49 -4.42 -16.07
C HIS A 230 -18.98 -4.15 -16.19
N GLN A 231 -18.32 -3.74 -15.10
CA GLN A 231 -16.89 -3.43 -15.07
C GLN A 231 -16.13 -4.56 -14.38
N ALA A 232 -15.06 -5.07 -14.99
CA ALA A 232 -14.16 -6.01 -14.31
C ALA A 232 -13.25 -5.27 -13.32
N ALA A 233 -12.88 -5.91 -12.21
CA ALA A 233 -11.94 -5.34 -11.25
C ALA A 233 -11.12 -6.40 -10.51
N ALA A 234 -10.00 -5.95 -9.94
CA ALA A 234 -9.15 -6.77 -9.10
C ALA A 234 -8.39 -5.88 -8.10
N LEU A 235 -8.07 -6.45 -6.93
CA LEU A 235 -7.14 -5.87 -5.97
C LEU A 235 -5.71 -6.23 -6.38
N TYR A 236 -4.86 -5.20 -6.46
CA TYR A 236 -3.44 -5.33 -6.75
C TYR A 236 -2.63 -4.82 -5.55
N VAL A 237 -1.46 -5.42 -5.33
CA VAL A 237 -0.52 -5.05 -4.27
C VAL A 237 0.88 -4.85 -4.84
N SER A 238 1.73 -4.09 -4.14
CA SER A 238 3.13 -3.90 -4.50
C SER A 238 3.84 -5.26 -4.67
N ALA A 239 4.45 -5.47 -5.83
CA ALA A 239 5.18 -6.70 -6.12
C ALA A 239 6.48 -6.76 -5.31
N GLY A 240 6.80 -7.92 -4.75
CA GLY A 240 8.05 -8.14 -4.00
C GLY A 240 8.02 -7.64 -2.55
N ARG A 241 6.91 -7.08 -2.08
CA ARG A 241 6.68 -6.71 -0.67
C ARG A 241 5.46 -7.44 -0.13
N ALA A 242 5.40 -7.62 1.19
CA ALA A 242 4.17 -8.07 1.83
C ALA A 242 3.09 -6.98 1.68
N PRO A 243 1.81 -7.35 1.49
CA PRO A 243 0.73 -6.38 1.56
C PRO A 243 0.72 -5.70 2.94
N GLU A 244 0.32 -4.42 2.97
CA GLU A 244 0.13 -3.62 4.18
C GLU A 244 -1.26 -2.97 4.17
N GLY A 245 -1.64 -2.34 5.29
CA GLY A 245 -2.92 -1.64 5.42
C GLY A 245 -4.14 -2.52 5.13
N LEU A 246 -5.13 -1.98 4.40
CA LEU A 246 -6.36 -2.70 4.08
C LEU A 246 -6.13 -3.92 3.19
N ALA A 247 -5.14 -3.88 2.28
CA ALA A 247 -4.84 -5.01 1.40
C ALA A 247 -4.28 -6.23 2.15
N ALA A 248 -3.75 -6.04 3.35
CA ALA A 248 -3.31 -7.12 4.24
C ALA A 248 -4.37 -7.51 5.29
N ALA A 249 -5.54 -6.87 5.29
CA ALA A 249 -6.58 -7.18 6.25
C ALA A 249 -7.08 -8.63 6.07
N LYS A 250 -7.27 -9.33 7.19
CA LYS A 250 -7.80 -10.69 7.19
C LYS A 250 -9.31 -10.64 7.32
N GLN A 251 -10.02 -11.17 6.33
CA GLN A 251 -11.46 -11.37 6.43
C GLN A 251 -11.77 -12.57 7.35
N LEU A 252 -12.46 -12.30 8.46
CA LEU A 252 -12.82 -13.31 9.46
C LEU A 252 -14.16 -13.99 9.18
N GLN A 253 -15.10 -13.29 8.53
CA GLN A 253 -16.39 -13.83 8.11
C GLN A 253 -17.02 -12.99 6.99
N GLY A 254 -18.19 -13.42 6.52
CA GLY A 254 -19.01 -12.68 5.56
C GLY A 254 -18.80 -13.09 4.11
N LYS A 255 -19.51 -12.40 3.20
CA LYS A 255 -19.39 -12.58 1.75
C LYS A 255 -18.06 -12.02 1.22
N GLU A 256 -17.69 -12.37 -0.01
CA GLU A 256 -16.57 -11.73 -0.70
C GLU A 256 -16.72 -10.19 -0.73
N LEU A 257 -15.59 -9.48 -0.63
CA LEU A 257 -15.51 -8.02 -0.71
C LEU A 257 -15.76 -7.55 -2.15
N SER A 258 -16.57 -6.51 -2.30
CA SER A 258 -16.71 -5.78 -3.57
C SER A 258 -15.71 -4.63 -3.69
N TYR A 259 -15.57 -4.07 -4.89
CA TYR A 259 -14.77 -2.86 -5.12
C TYR A 259 -15.21 -1.71 -4.19
N ASN A 260 -16.52 -1.42 -4.15
CA ASN A 260 -17.05 -0.35 -3.31
C ASN A 260 -16.85 -0.63 -1.81
N ASN A 261 -16.88 -1.89 -1.38
CA ASN A 261 -16.55 -2.22 0.01
C ASN A 261 -15.10 -1.81 0.32
N LEU A 262 -14.14 -2.10 -0.56
CA LEU A 262 -12.73 -1.72 -0.34
C LEU A 262 -12.54 -0.21 -0.31
N VAL A 263 -13.21 0.54 -1.19
CA VAL A 263 -13.18 2.01 -1.20
C VAL A 263 -13.73 2.58 0.11
N ASP A 264 -14.91 2.14 0.54
CA ASP A 264 -15.54 2.62 1.77
C ASP A 264 -14.79 2.20 3.04
N LEU A 265 -14.19 1.00 3.03
CA LEU A 265 -13.35 0.49 4.12
C LEU A 265 -12.09 1.32 4.29
N GLU A 266 -11.46 1.71 3.18
CA GLU A 266 -10.26 2.53 3.23
C GLU A 266 -10.57 3.92 3.77
N ALA A 267 -11.68 4.54 3.34
CA ALA A 267 -12.15 5.80 3.90
C ALA A 267 -12.46 5.69 5.41
N ALA A 268 -13.16 4.62 5.82
CA ALA A 268 -13.55 4.41 7.21
C ALA A 268 -12.32 4.19 8.11
N ARG A 269 -11.38 3.36 7.65
CA ARG A 269 -10.14 3.06 8.36
C ARG A 269 -9.25 4.28 8.49
N SER A 270 -9.08 5.04 7.41
CA SER A 270 -8.23 6.23 7.39
C SER A 270 -8.76 7.32 8.31
N LEU A 271 -10.08 7.58 8.32
CA LEU A 271 -10.67 8.51 9.28
C LEU A 271 -10.59 8.01 10.73
N ALA A 272 -10.82 6.71 10.98
CA ALA A 272 -10.69 6.16 12.34
C ALA A 272 -9.25 6.28 12.89
N ALA A 273 -8.25 6.25 12.02
CA ALA A 273 -6.83 6.37 12.39
C ALA A 273 -6.44 7.79 12.84
N GLU A 274 -7.23 8.82 12.55
CA GLU A 274 -7.00 10.22 13.01
C GLU A 274 -7.12 10.38 14.54
N PHE A 275 -7.81 9.44 15.19
CA PHE A 275 -8.23 9.57 16.59
C PHE A 275 -7.40 8.71 17.53
N LYS A 276 -6.99 9.32 18.64
CA LYS A 276 -6.28 8.64 19.74
C LYS A 276 -7.24 8.03 20.75
N ASN A 277 -8.40 8.65 21.00
CA ASN A 277 -9.43 8.08 21.87
C ASN A 277 -10.24 6.99 21.13
N PRO A 278 -10.95 6.09 21.83
CA PRO A 278 -11.89 5.16 21.21
C PRO A 278 -12.83 5.86 20.23
N ALA A 279 -12.75 5.49 18.95
CA ALA A 279 -13.48 6.13 17.88
C ALA A 279 -14.28 5.14 17.04
N ALA A 280 -15.43 5.60 16.56
CA ALA A 280 -16.31 4.88 15.65
C ALA A 280 -16.61 5.78 14.45
N VAL A 281 -16.41 5.22 13.25
CA VAL A 281 -16.66 5.90 11.97
C VAL A 281 -17.66 5.07 11.19
N ILE A 282 -18.65 5.72 10.59
CA ILE A 282 -19.63 5.10 9.69
C ILE A 282 -19.55 5.80 8.33
N ILE A 283 -19.07 5.10 7.31
CA ILE A 283 -18.97 5.56 5.93
C ILE A 283 -20.12 5.01 5.09
N LYS A 284 -20.56 5.81 4.12
CA LYS A 284 -21.33 5.34 2.98
C LYS A 284 -20.94 6.12 1.74
N HIS A 285 -20.56 5.42 0.68
CA HIS A 285 -20.16 6.04 -0.60
C HIS A 285 -19.05 7.10 -0.41
N ASN A 286 -17.97 6.67 0.25
CA ASN A 286 -16.74 7.44 0.47
C ASN A 286 -16.90 8.72 1.31
N ASN A 287 -18.01 8.86 2.05
CA ASN A 287 -18.28 9.99 2.93
C ASN A 287 -18.76 9.52 4.32
N PRO A 288 -18.36 10.20 5.41
CA PRO A 288 -18.86 9.89 6.74
C PRO A 288 -20.31 10.34 6.90
N CYS A 289 -21.19 9.38 7.20
CA CYS A 289 -22.54 9.70 7.68
C CYS A 289 -22.55 10.01 9.18
N GLY A 290 -21.55 9.50 9.91
CA GLY A 290 -21.35 9.82 11.32
C GLY A 290 -19.97 9.40 11.81
N THR A 291 -19.41 10.19 12.72
CA THR A 291 -18.11 9.92 13.37
C THR A 291 -18.14 10.44 14.80
N ALA A 292 -17.54 9.70 15.72
CA ALA A 292 -17.33 10.17 17.08
C ALA A 292 -16.09 9.54 17.73
N GLU A 293 -15.47 10.26 18.65
CA GLU A 293 -14.49 9.75 19.61
C GLU A 293 -14.99 9.95 21.04
N GLN A 294 -14.92 8.93 21.89
CA GLN A 294 -15.45 8.93 23.27
C GLN A 294 -14.55 8.12 24.21
N ALA A 295 -14.97 7.96 25.47
CA ALA A 295 -14.26 7.12 26.44
C ALA A 295 -14.38 5.62 26.13
N THR A 296 -15.45 5.20 25.45
CA THR A 296 -15.68 3.79 25.05
C THR A 296 -16.11 3.68 23.59
N LEU A 297 -15.83 2.54 22.94
CA LEU A 297 -16.26 2.29 21.56
C LEU A 297 -17.79 2.25 21.42
N ARG A 298 -18.49 1.75 22.43
CA ARG A 298 -19.96 1.71 22.46
C ARG A 298 -20.55 3.12 22.40
N GLU A 299 -20.07 4.02 23.25
CA GLU A 299 -20.53 5.41 23.26
C GLU A 299 -20.18 6.13 21.95
N ALA A 300 -18.96 5.92 21.45
CA ALA A 300 -18.54 6.46 20.16
C ALA A 300 -19.47 5.97 19.03
N TYR A 301 -19.78 4.67 18.99
CA TYR A 301 -20.71 4.11 18.00
C TYR A 301 -22.09 4.74 18.09
N LEU A 302 -22.68 4.81 19.28
CA LEU A 302 -24.02 5.36 19.48
C LEU A 302 -24.10 6.83 19.06
N LYS A 303 -23.09 7.65 19.39
CA LYS A 303 -23.02 9.05 18.97
C LYS A 303 -22.78 9.20 17.47
N ALA A 304 -21.91 8.39 16.87
CA ALA A 304 -21.71 8.38 15.43
C ALA A 304 -23.01 8.01 14.68
N LEU A 305 -23.72 6.99 15.15
CA LEU A 305 -25.00 6.56 14.58
C LEU A 305 -26.08 7.64 14.68
N ALA A 306 -26.11 8.40 15.78
CA ALA A 306 -27.09 9.46 16.00
C ALA A 306 -26.97 10.64 15.02
N CYS A 307 -25.83 10.78 14.33
CA CYS A 307 -25.63 11.82 13.32
C CYS A 307 -26.59 11.69 12.13
N ASP A 308 -26.64 10.50 11.52
CA ASP A 308 -27.54 10.17 10.40
C ASP A 308 -27.80 8.64 10.37
N PRO A 309 -28.75 8.13 11.18
CA PRO A 309 -29.04 6.71 11.29
C PRO A 309 -29.68 6.15 10.01
N VAL A 310 -30.33 7.00 9.20
CA VAL A 310 -30.92 6.61 7.93
C VAL A 310 -29.82 6.29 6.93
N SER A 311 -28.82 7.17 6.80
CA SER A 311 -27.68 6.91 5.92
C SER A 311 -26.78 5.79 6.45
N ALA A 312 -26.65 5.63 7.77
CA ALA A 312 -25.86 4.56 8.39
C ALA A 312 -26.34 3.15 8.03
N PHE A 313 -27.60 2.97 7.63
CA PHE A 313 -28.11 1.67 7.18
C PHE A 313 -27.36 1.18 5.92
N GLY A 314 -26.73 0.01 6.05
CA GLY A 314 -25.85 -0.56 5.01
C GLY A 314 -24.50 0.13 4.93
N GLY A 315 -24.12 0.91 5.94
CA GLY A 315 -22.82 1.56 6.01
C GLY A 315 -21.67 0.58 6.24
N VAL A 316 -20.46 1.11 6.03
CA VAL A 316 -19.18 0.47 6.36
C VAL A 316 -18.63 1.14 7.61
N LEU A 317 -18.32 0.33 8.63
CA LEU A 317 -17.89 0.82 9.92
C LEU A 317 -16.40 0.56 10.14
N SER A 318 -15.76 1.47 10.86
CA SER A 318 -14.40 1.28 11.34
C SER A 318 -14.25 1.71 12.80
N PHE A 319 -13.49 0.92 13.55
CA PHE A 319 -13.13 1.18 14.93
C PHE A 319 -11.62 1.19 15.10
N ASN A 320 -11.09 2.15 15.87
CA ASN A 320 -9.64 2.28 16.08
C ASN A 320 -9.10 1.46 17.28
N ARG A 321 -9.94 0.62 17.90
CA ARG A 321 -9.61 -0.28 19.01
C ARG A 321 -10.29 -1.64 18.82
N VAL A 322 -9.91 -2.60 19.66
CA VAL A 322 -10.53 -3.93 19.70
C VAL A 322 -12.01 -3.79 20.03
N VAL A 323 -12.89 -4.33 19.18
CA VAL A 323 -14.34 -4.28 19.39
C VAL A 323 -14.74 -5.26 20.49
N ASP A 324 -15.33 -4.74 21.56
CA ASP A 324 -15.85 -5.51 22.68
C ASP A 324 -17.30 -5.99 22.47
N ALA A 325 -17.79 -6.81 23.39
CA ALA A 325 -19.15 -7.37 23.31
C ALA A 325 -20.24 -6.29 23.37
N ALA A 326 -20.10 -5.30 24.25
CA ALA A 326 -21.11 -4.26 24.45
C ALA A 326 -21.26 -3.36 23.21
N THR A 327 -20.15 -3.09 22.52
CA THR A 327 -20.15 -2.40 21.23
C THR A 327 -20.80 -3.28 20.15
N ALA A 328 -20.43 -4.56 20.08
CA ALA A 328 -20.97 -5.49 19.10
C ALA A 328 -22.49 -5.67 19.23
N GLU A 329 -23.03 -5.70 20.46
CA GLU A 329 -24.47 -5.78 20.71
C GLU A 329 -25.23 -4.59 20.13
N GLU A 330 -24.70 -3.37 20.26
CA GLU A 330 -25.31 -2.18 19.67
C GLU A 330 -25.19 -2.20 18.14
N VAL A 331 -24.01 -2.52 17.61
CA VAL A 331 -23.77 -2.57 16.16
C VAL A 331 -24.66 -3.61 15.46
N ALA A 332 -24.89 -4.75 16.09
CA ALA A 332 -25.70 -5.82 15.53
C ALA A 332 -27.20 -5.46 15.38
N LYS A 333 -27.66 -4.36 15.98
CA LYS A 333 -29.04 -3.86 15.82
C LYS A 333 -29.26 -3.23 14.44
N LEU A 334 -28.22 -2.69 13.81
CA LEU A 334 -28.27 -2.10 12.47
C LEU A 334 -27.76 -3.08 11.41
N PHE A 335 -28.22 -2.91 10.17
CA PHE A 335 -27.58 -3.55 9.02
C PHE A 335 -26.28 -2.81 8.66
N ALA A 336 -25.15 -3.50 8.71
CA ALA A 336 -23.85 -3.02 8.25
C ALA A 336 -23.30 -3.95 7.16
N GLU A 337 -22.65 -3.38 6.14
CA GLU A 337 -22.00 -4.12 5.04
C GLU A 337 -20.69 -4.75 5.51
N CYS A 338 -19.84 -3.94 6.13
CA CYS A 338 -18.50 -4.29 6.59
C CYS A 338 -18.16 -3.62 7.93
N ILE A 339 -17.33 -4.27 8.74
CA ILE A 339 -16.69 -3.68 9.92
C ILE A 339 -15.19 -3.97 9.86
N ALA A 340 -14.37 -2.93 9.98
CA ALA A 340 -12.92 -3.04 10.14
C ALA A 340 -12.48 -2.61 11.55
N ALA A 341 -11.56 -3.37 12.15
CA ALA A 341 -10.97 -3.04 13.45
C ALA A 341 -9.60 -3.71 13.61
N PRO A 342 -8.72 -3.20 14.48
CA PRO A 342 -7.47 -3.88 14.83
C PRO A 342 -7.70 -5.19 15.62
N GLY A 343 -8.93 -5.46 16.07
CA GLY A 343 -9.27 -6.71 16.73
C GLY A 343 -10.75 -6.81 17.09
N PHE A 344 -11.17 -8.02 17.42
CA PHE A 344 -12.51 -8.33 17.92
C PHE A 344 -12.36 -9.28 19.10
N ALA A 345 -13.00 -8.97 20.23
CA ALA A 345 -13.12 -9.91 21.33
C ALA A 345 -13.92 -11.15 20.90
N ASP A 346 -13.69 -12.30 21.53
CA ASP A 346 -14.34 -13.56 21.10
C ASP A 346 -15.86 -13.47 21.20
N ARG A 347 -16.38 -12.86 22.29
CA ARG A 347 -17.82 -12.62 22.43
C ARG A 347 -18.38 -11.68 21.36
N ALA A 348 -17.60 -10.69 20.89
CA ALA A 348 -18.02 -9.84 19.77
C ALA A 348 -18.12 -10.63 18.46
N LYS A 349 -17.18 -11.55 18.19
CA LYS A 349 -17.24 -12.45 17.03
C LYS A 349 -18.49 -13.35 17.09
N GLU A 350 -18.81 -13.89 18.26
CA GLU A 350 -20.03 -14.71 18.46
C GLU A 350 -21.31 -13.92 18.16
N ILE A 351 -21.41 -12.67 18.62
CA ILE A 351 -22.56 -11.79 18.33
C ILE A 351 -22.68 -11.55 16.82
N PHE A 352 -21.57 -11.21 16.16
CA PHE A 352 -21.57 -10.93 14.73
C PHE A 352 -21.75 -12.17 13.85
N ALA A 353 -21.50 -13.39 14.35
CA ALA A 353 -21.73 -14.63 13.62
C ALA A 353 -23.22 -14.82 13.24
N ALA A 354 -24.15 -14.21 13.98
CA ALA A 354 -25.57 -14.19 13.62
C ALA A 354 -25.84 -13.42 12.30
N LYS A 355 -24.95 -12.50 11.89
CA LYS A 355 -25.06 -11.69 10.67
C LYS A 355 -24.23 -12.32 9.55
N LYS A 356 -24.69 -13.44 8.98
CA LYS A 356 -23.94 -14.26 7.99
C LYS A 356 -23.31 -13.49 6.82
N ASN A 357 -23.90 -12.38 6.39
CA ASN A 357 -23.40 -11.58 5.26
C ASN A 357 -22.41 -10.48 5.66
N LEU A 358 -22.33 -10.14 6.95
CA LEU A 358 -21.49 -9.07 7.47
C LEU A 358 -20.02 -9.44 7.34
N ARG A 359 -19.24 -8.58 6.69
CA ARG A 359 -17.79 -8.77 6.53
C ARG A 359 -17.07 -8.19 7.74
N LEU A 360 -16.38 -9.04 8.49
CA LEU A 360 -15.50 -8.60 9.58
C LEU A 360 -14.05 -8.67 9.13
N LEU A 361 -13.36 -7.54 9.15
CA LEU A 361 -11.99 -7.41 8.69
C LEU A 361 -11.09 -7.09 9.88
N LEU A 362 -10.17 -8.00 10.14
CA LEU A 362 -9.08 -7.80 11.09
C LEU A 362 -7.96 -7.03 10.38
N LEU A 363 -7.75 -5.79 10.80
CA LEU A 363 -6.65 -4.97 10.31
C LEU A 363 -5.33 -5.47 10.90
N PRO A 364 -4.24 -5.56 10.09
CA PRO A 364 -2.93 -5.88 10.62
C PRO A 364 -2.45 -4.83 11.62
N ALA A 365 -1.54 -5.23 12.51
CA ALA A 365 -0.79 -4.26 13.30
C ALA A 365 0.20 -3.49 12.41
N GLY A 366 0.44 -2.22 12.76
CA GLY A 366 1.24 -1.31 11.94
C GLY A 366 0.36 -0.37 11.13
N GLY A 367 0.63 0.93 11.23
CA GLY A 367 0.05 1.92 10.34
C GLY A 367 0.71 1.85 8.97
N LEU A 368 0.14 2.55 7.98
CA LEU A 368 0.89 2.90 6.78
C LEU A 368 2.16 3.67 7.21
N GLU A 369 3.23 3.60 6.42
CA GLU A 369 4.34 4.56 6.48
C GLU A 369 4.01 5.70 5.49
N PRO A 370 3.14 6.66 5.83
CA PRO A 370 2.54 7.52 4.83
C PRO A 370 3.54 8.47 4.15
N GLU A 371 4.73 8.68 4.73
CA GLU A 371 5.83 9.41 4.08
C GLU A 371 6.41 8.68 2.85
N ARG A 372 6.15 7.37 2.71
CA ARG A 372 6.59 6.56 1.58
C ARG A 372 5.48 6.28 0.57
N GLU A 373 4.27 6.74 0.87
CA GLU A 373 3.11 6.50 0.02
C GLU A 373 2.91 7.67 -0.93
N LEU A 374 2.44 7.35 -2.14
CA LEU A 374 2.00 8.32 -3.12
C LEU A 374 0.53 8.04 -3.45
N GLN A 375 -0.27 9.09 -3.55
CA GLN A 375 -1.62 9.02 -4.09
C GLN A 375 -1.57 9.24 -5.59
N LEU A 376 -2.18 8.31 -6.33
CA LEU A 376 -2.22 8.35 -7.78
C LEU A 376 -3.65 8.53 -8.26
N LYS A 377 -3.85 9.48 -9.17
CA LYS A 377 -5.14 9.71 -9.83
C LYS A 377 -4.97 9.65 -11.34
N ARG A 378 -5.68 8.72 -11.98
CA ARG A 378 -5.67 8.58 -13.43
C ARG A 378 -6.39 9.77 -14.08
N ILE A 379 -5.78 10.31 -15.13
CA ILE A 379 -6.42 11.21 -16.09
C ILE A 379 -6.26 10.64 -17.51
N LEU A 380 -7.02 11.13 -18.47
CA LEU A 380 -6.82 10.71 -19.85
C LEU A 380 -5.40 11.08 -20.30
N GLY A 381 -4.66 10.09 -20.80
CA GLY A 381 -3.28 10.28 -21.26
C GLY A 381 -2.20 10.32 -20.16
N GLY A 382 -2.55 10.30 -18.86
CA GLY A 382 -1.55 10.48 -17.81
C GLY A 382 -1.98 10.06 -16.40
N MET A 383 -1.16 10.37 -15.40
CA MET A 383 -1.43 10.13 -13.99
C MET A 383 -0.98 11.35 -13.19
N LEU A 384 -1.83 11.83 -12.27
CA LEU A 384 -1.46 12.80 -11.25
C LEU A 384 -0.90 12.04 -10.05
N VAL A 385 0.19 12.53 -9.47
CA VAL A 385 0.88 11.90 -8.34
C VAL A 385 1.10 12.97 -7.26
N GLN A 386 0.71 12.67 -6.03
CA GLN A 386 0.86 13.57 -4.88
C GLN A 386 1.16 12.77 -3.60
N GLN A 387 1.59 13.44 -2.54
CA GLN A 387 1.65 12.83 -1.21
C GLN A 387 0.24 12.70 -0.60
N PRO A 388 0.01 11.73 0.30
CA PRO A 388 -1.18 11.71 1.14
C PRO A 388 -1.31 12.98 1.99
N ASP A 389 -2.54 13.39 2.27
CA ASP A 389 -2.80 14.47 3.22
C ASP A 389 -2.63 13.96 4.66
N LEU A 390 -1.53 14.38 5.30
CA LEU A 390 -1.19 14.06 6.68
C LEU A 390 -1.17 15.31 7.57
N GLY A 391 -1.76 16.42 7.11
CA GLY A 391 -1.72 17.67 7.85
C GLY A 391 -2.36 17.51 9.23
N GLU A 392 -1.65 17.98 10.26
CA GLU A 392 -2.13 18.06 11.65
C GLU A 392 -2.10 19.52 12.11
N LEU A 393 -3.09 19.93 12.90
CA LEU A 393 -3.12 21.27 13.48
C LEU A 393 -2.05 21.41 14.55
N LYS A 394 -1.20 22.43 14.42
CA LYS A 394 -0.27 22.86 15.47
C LYS A 394 -0.78 24.09 16.18
N ASP A 395 -0.57 24.15 17.50
CA ASP A 395 -1.15 25.20 18.35
C ASP A 395 -0.63 26.61 18.00
N ASP A 396 0.62 26.71 17.54
CA ASP A 396 1.26 27.95 17.11
C ASP A 396 0.78 28.46 15.74
N GLU A 397 0.10 27.62 14.96
CA GLU A 397 -0.47 27.97 13.65
C GLU A 397 -1.94 28.45 13.75
N LEU A 398 -2.63 28.14 14.86
CA LEU A 398 -4.03 28.50 15.08
C LEU A 398 -4.19 29.96 15.51
N ARG A 399 -5.04 30.70 14.81
CA ARG A 399 -5.31 32.12 15.09
C ARG A 399 -6.78 32.36 15.35
N THR A 400 -7.13 32.86 16.54
CA THR A 400 -8.48 33.40 16.78
C THR A 400 -8.58 34.75 16.10
N VAL A 401 -9.51 34.89 15.14
CA VAL A 401 -9.62 36.09 14.30
C VAL A 401 -10.83 36.97 14.63
N THR A 402 -11.76 36.47 15.43
CA THR A 402 -12.92 37.20 15.97
C THR A 402 -12.64 37.77 17.35
N LYS A 403 -13.50 38.69 17.82
CA LYS A 403 -13.48 39.23 19.19
C LYS A 403 -13.79 38.18 20.24
N ARG A 404 -14.74 37.27 19.96
CA ARG A 404 -15.04 36.14 20.86
C ARG A 404 -13.94 35.09 20.71
N VAL A 405 -13.34 34.73 21.85
CA VAL A 405 -12.38 33.62 21.94
C VAL A 405 -13.14 32.32 22.16
N PRO A 406 -12.79 31.22 21.44
CA PRO A 406 -13.42 29.93 21.67
C PRO A 406 -13.10 29.42 23.08
N THR A 407 -14.07 28.78 23.71
CA THR A 407 -13.87 28.01 24.94
C THR A 407 -12.95 26.80 24.69
N ALA A 408 -12.40 26.21 25.76
CA ALA A 408 -11.57 25.02 25.66
C ALA A 408 -12.32 23.84 25.00
N GLU A 409 -13.61 23.69 25.32
CA GLU A 409 -14.50 22.67 24.76
C GLU A 409 -14.78 22.89 23.26
N GLU A 410 -15.05 24.13 22.85
CA GLU A 410 -15.18 24.49 21.44
C GLU A 410 -13.88 24.22 20.67
N MET A 411 -12.72 24.61 21.23
CA MET A 411 -11.43 24.36 20.60
C MET A 411 -11.14 22.85 20.45
N GLN A 412 -11.45 22.05 21.47
CA GLN A 412 -11.33 20.58 21.37
C GLN A 412 -12.25 20.02 20.29
N THR A 413 -13.51 20.46 20.26
CA THR A 413 -14.49 20.03 19.25
C THR A 413 -14.10 20.49 17.84
N MET A 414 -13.51 21.67 17.69
CA MET A 414 -13.01 22.17 16.41
C MET A 414 -11.89 21.27 15.87
N ARG A 415 -10.96 20.81 16.72
CA ARG A 415 -9.90 19.87 16.29
C ARG A 415 -10.47 18.54 15.84
N PHE A 416 -11.47 18.02 16.55
CA PHE A 416 -12.21 16.84 16.14
C PHE A 416 -12.89 17.06 14.78
N ALA A 417 -13.68 18.14 14.64
CA ALA A 417 -14.42 18.45 13.43
C ALA A 417 -13.50 18.70 12.23
N TRP A 418 -12.34 19.31 12.45
CA TRP A 418 -11.30 19.56 11.44
C TRP A 418 -10.75 18.25 10.87
N LYS A 419 -10.42 17.29 11.74
CA LYS A 419 -10.00 15.95 11.34
C LYS A 419 -11.09 15.24 10.55
N VAL A 420 -12.36 15.36 10.92
CA VAL A 420 -13.46 14.79 10.14
C VAL A 420 -13.57 15.47 8.78
N ALA A 421 -13.52 16.81 8.71
CA ALA A 421 -13.68 17.58 7.48
C ALA A 421 -12.62 17.22 6.41
N LYS A 422 -11.39 16.88 6.83
CA LYS A 422 -10.32 16.37 5.96
C LYS A 422 -10.71 15.11 5.17
N HIS A 423 -11.64 14.30 5.69
CA HIS A 423 -12.09 13.03 5.08
C HIS A 423 -13.47 13.13 4.43
N VAL A 424 -14.04 14.33 4.32
CA VAL A 424 -15.31 14.58 3.64
C VAL A 424 -15.05 15.13 2.24
N LYS A 425 -15.76 14.66 1.22
CA LYS A 425 -15.59 15.19 -0.14
C LYS A 425 -15.94 16.68 -0.22
N SER A 426 -15.15 17.44 -0.96
CA SER A 426 -15.24 18.90 -1.02
C SER A 426 -16.37 19.41 -1.92
N ASN A 427 -16.97 20.57 -1.63
CA ASN A 427 -16.77 21.36 -0.41
C ASN A 427 -17.41 20.67 0.80
N ALA A 428 -16.69 20.67 1.92
CA ALA A 428 -17.12 19.99 3.15
C ALA A 428 -17.44 20.96 4.27
N ILE A 429 -18.56 20.70 4.95
CA ILE A 429 -18.99 21.37 6.18
C ILE A 429 -19.37 20.31 7.22
N VAL A 430 -18.77 20.39 8.41
CA VAL A 430 -19.01 19.46 9.51
C VAL A 430 -19.47 20.22 10.75
N PHE A 431 -20.71 19.98 11.18
CA PHE A 431 -21.20 20.40 12.49
C PHE A 431 -20.85 19.33 13.52
N ALA A 432 -20.28 19.74 14.64
CA ALA A 432 -19.88 18.81 15.71
C ALA A 432 -20.11 19.39 17.10
N LYS A 433 -20.25 18.49 18.07
CA LYS A 433 -20.33 18.79 19.50
C LYS A 433 -19.87 17.57 20.30
N ASP A 434 -19.18 17.77 21.42
CA ASP A 434 -18.77 16.72 22.36
C ASP A 434 -18.03 15.54 21.71
N GLY A 435 -17.15 15.82 20.75
CA GLY A 435 -16.38 14.81 20.01
C GLY A 435 -17.23 13.93 19.09
N ALA A 436 -18.38 14.42 18.61
CA ALA A 436 -19.24 13.71 17.66
C ALA A 436 -19.77 14.66 16.57
N THR A 437 -19.91 14.14 15.36
CA THR A 437 -20.58 14.85 14.25
C THR A 437 -22.09 14.87 14.49
N LEU A 438 -22.74 16.00 14.21
CA LEU A 438 -24.21 16.14 14.25
C LEU A 438 -24.82 16.46 12.89
N GLY A 439 -24.02 16.89 11.92
CA GLY A 439 -24.45 17.14 10.55
C GLY A 439 -23.25 17.26 9.62
N VAL A 440 -23.31 16.60 8.46
CA VAL A 440 -22.22 16.59 7.47
C VAL A 440 -22.78 16.98 6.10
N GLY A 441 -22.22 18.05 5.54
CA GLY A 441 -22.48 18.51 4.18
C GLY A 441 -21.29 18.15 3.30
N ALA A 442 -21.48 17.19 2.40
CA ALA A 442 -20.41 16.62 1.59
C ALA A 442 -20.61 16.88 0.08
N GLY A 443 -19.51 17.16 -0.62
CA GLY A 443 -19.40 17.04 -2.07
C GLY A 443 -20.14 18.10 -2.88
N GLN A 444 -20.31 19.32 -2.35
CA GLN A 444 -21.06 20.36 -3.06
C GLN A 444 -20.16 21.39 -3.74
N MET A 445 -20.59 21.86 -4.91
CA MET A 445 -19.92 22.92 -5.66
C MET A 445 -19.97 24.27 -4.93
N SER A 446 -21.03 24.50 -4.16
CA SER A 446 -21.24 25.70 -3.34
C SER A 446 -21.06 25.39 -1.86
N ARG A 447 -20.30 26.22 -1.15
CA ARG A 447 -20.03 26.03 0.28
C ARG A 447 -21.27 26.28 1.15
N VAL A 448 -22.08 27.28 0.83
CA VAL A 448 -23.34 27.53 1.56
C VAL A 448 -24.33 26.37 1.38
N ASP A 449 -24.32 25.68 0.24
CA ASP A 449 -25.17 24.50 0.05
C ASP A 449 -24.68 23.32 0.89
N SER A 450 -23.36 23.21 1.12
CA SER A 450 -22.81 22.25 2.08
C SER A 450 -23.31 22.53 3.50
N VAL A 451 -23.35 23.82 3.91
CA VAL A 451 -23.93 24.22 5.20
C VAL A 451 -25.40 23.81 5.26
N LYS A 452 -26.20 24.18 4.25
CA LYS A 452 -27.64 23.86 4.20
C LYS A 452 -27.91 22.36 4.22
N ILE A 453 -27.11 21.55 3.53
CA ILE A 453 -27.25 20.09 3.53
C ILE A 453 -26.88 19.52 4.90
N ALA A 454 -25.81 19.99 5.54
CA ALA A 454 -25.45 19.55 6.88
C ALA A 454 -26.57 19.83 7.89
N VAL A 455 -27.19 21.02 7.79
CA VAL A 455 -28.35 21.42 8.61
C VAL A 455 -29.57 20.56 8.31
N MET A 456 -29.89 20.33 7.03
CA MET A 456 -31.01 19.48 6.61
C MET A 456 -30.86 18.03 7.11
N LYS A 457 -29.62 17.52 7.14
CA LYS A 457 -29.31 16.14 7.54
C LYS A 457 -29.30 15.92 9.04
N ALA A 458 -29.09 16.97 9.83
CA ALA A 458 -28.99 16.88 11.27
C ALA A 458 -30.25 16.26 11.90
N GLN A 459 -30.06 15.25 12.75
CA GLN A 459 -31.13 14.54 13.46
C GLN A 459 -31.34 15.04 14.88
N SER A 460 -30.51 15.99 15.32
CA SER A 460 -30.53 16.59 16.64
C SER A 460 -30.32 18.09 16.54
N SER A 461 -30.56 18.81 17.64
CA SER A 461 -30.33 20.26 17.67
C SER A 461 -28.87 20.58 17.38
N LEU A 462 -28.65 21.54 16.48
CA LEU A 462 -27.32 22.08 16.19
C LEU A 462 -26.93 23.24 17.12
N ALA A 463 -27.73 23.53 18.15
CA ALA A 463 -27.45 24.58 19.12
C ALA A 463 -26.18 24.30 19.94
N GLY A 464 -25.25 25.25 19.94
CA GLY A 464 -23.97 25.14 20.64
C GLY A 464 -22.96 24.24 19.91
N THR A 465 -23.15 23.98 18.62
CA THR A 465 -22.17 23.25 17.82
C THR A 465 -21.02 24.14 17.38
N VAL A 466 -19.92 23.51 16.98
CA VAL A 466 -18.88 24.13 16.17
C VAL A 466 -19.00 23.67 14.72
N VAL A 467 -18.48 24.46 13.80
CA VAL A 467 -18.44 24.14 12.37
C VAL A 467 -17.00 24.10 11.86
N ALA A 468 -16.61 23.00 11.24
CA ALA A 468 -15.38 22.93 10.45
C ALA A 468 -15.70 23.05 8.96
N SER A 469 -14.87 23.83 8.26
CA SER A 469 -14.96 24.05 6.82
C SER A 469 -13.61 23.71 6.17
N ASP A 470 -13.59 22.72 5.27
CA ASP A 470 -12.35 22.21 4.64
C ASP A 470 -11.52 23.28 3.89
N ALA A 471 -12.20 24.31 3.38
CA ALA A 471 -11.60 25.52 2.83
C ALA A 471 -12.27 26.79 3.39
N PHE A 472 -11.77 27.97 3.00
CA PHE A 472 -12.32 29.23 3.48
C PHE A 472 -13.77 29.46 3.03
N PHE A 473 -14.53 30.25 3.79
CA PHE A 473 -15.82 30.79 3.37
C PHE A 473 -15.62 31.92 2.36
N PRO A 474 -16.10 31.78 1.11
CA PRO A 474 -15.91 32.80 0.09
C PRO A 474 -16.80 34.03 0.32
N PHE A 475 -17.93 33.84 1.01
CA PHE A 475 -18.91 34.87 1.35
C PHE A 475 -19.44 34.64 2.77
N LEU A 476 -20.09 35.65 3.32
CA LEU A 476 -20.65 35.64 4.68
C LEU A 476 -21.88 34.72 4.84
N ASP A 477 -22.54 34.36 3.73
CA ASP A 477 -23.77 33.54 3.71
C ASP A 477 -23.60 32.18 4.39
N GLY A 478 -22.48 31.50 4.18
CA GLY A 478 -22.19 30.22 4.83
C GLY A 478 -22.07 30.34 6.35
N VAL A 479 -21.44 31.40 6.84
CA VAL A 479 -21.30 31.66 8.29
C VAL A 479 -22.64 32.07 8.89
N GLU A 480 -23.43 32.88 8.18
CA GLU A 480 -24.78 33.28 8.60
C GLU A 480 -25.73 32.09 8.71
N GLU A 481 -25.76 31.21 7.71
CA GLU A 481 -26.59 30.00 7.75
C GLU A 481 -26.15 29.04 8.87
N ALA A 482 -24.83 28.92 9.12
CA ALA A 482 -24.32 28.12 10.23
C ALA A 482 -24.73 28.70 11.60
N ALA A 483 -24.60 30.01 11.78
CA ALA A 483 -25.02 30.71 12.98
C ALA A 483 -26.52 30.56 13.23
N LYS A 484 -27.34 30.72 12.18
CA LYS A 484 -28.79 30.54 12.22
C LYS A 484 -29.20 29.13 12.65
N ALA A 485 -28.42 28.12 12.28
CA ALA A 485 -28.62 26.74 12.72
C ALA A 485 -28.22 26.50 14.18
N GLY A 486 -27.52 27.43 14.83
CA GLY A 486 -27.13 27.37 16.23
C GLY A 486 -25.63 27.14 16.46
N ALA A 487 -24.80 27.23 15.42
CA ALA A 487 -23.34 27.19 15.59
C ALA A 487 -22.84 28.36 16.42
N THR A 488 -21.92 28.08 17.33
CA THR A 488 -21.30 29.07 18.22
C THR A 488 -19.86 29.37 17.83
N ALA A 489 -19.23 28.49 17.06
CA ALA A 489 -17.86 28.69 16.63
C ALA A 489 -17.54 28.03 15.28
N VAL A 490 -16.53 28.54 14.58
CA VAL A 490 -16.12 28.12 13.24
C VAL A 490 -14.61 27.93 13.17
N ILE A 491 -14.14 26.85 12.56
CA ILE A 491 -12.75 26.63 12.18
C ILE A 491 -12.62 26.50 10.66
N GLN A 492 -11.71 27.27 10.07
CA GLN A 492 -11.46 27.31 8.62
C GLN A 492 -9.99 27.69 8.33
N PRO A 493 -9.48 27.56 7.10
CA PRO A 493 -8.11 27.98 6.78
C PRO A 493 -7.87 29.49 6.85
N GLY A 494 -8.86 30.30 6.44
CA GLY A 494 -8.65 31.68 6.03
C GLY A 494 -7.95 31.78 4.67
N GLY A 495 -7.54 32.99 4.28
CA GLY A 495 -6.87 33.29 3.01
C GLY A 495 -7.80 33.82 1.91
N SER A 496 -9.06 34.17 2.22
CA SER A 496 -9.95 34.84 1.27
C SER A 496 -9.65 36.33 1.22
N VAL A 497 -9.79 36.93 0.03
CA VAL A 497 -9.83 38.41 -0.10
C VAL A 497 -11.00 39.04 0.66
N ARG A 498 -12.00 38.23 1.04
CA ARG A 498 -13.18 38.62 1.82
C ARG A 498 -13.15 38.15 3.28
N ASP A 499 -11.99 37.71 3.79
CA ASP A 499 -11.90 37.25 5.19
C ASP A 499 -12.40 38.31 6.18
N ALA A 500 -12.11 39.59 5.95
CA ALA A 500 -12.57 40.68 6.80
C ALA A 500 -14.12 40.75 6.88
N ASP A 501 -14.82 40.56 5.76
CA ASP A 501 -16.29 40.56 5.71
C ASP A 501 -16.87 39.38 6.50
N VAL A 502 -16.26 38.20 6.34
CA VAL A 502 -16.67 36.95 6.98
C VAL A 502 -16.41 37.00 8.50
N VAL A 503 -15.26 37.53 8.92
CA VAL A 503 -14.92 37.74 10.33
C VAL A 503 -15.85 38.77 10.96
N ALA A 504 -16.15 39.88 10.27
CA ALA A 504 -17.09 40.89 10.75
C ALA A 504 -18.51 40.31 10.90
N ALA A 505 -18.95 39.43 10.00
CA ALA A 505 -20.21 38.72 10.14
C ALA A 505 -20.21 37.77 11.34
N ALA A 506 -19.14 37.00 11.55
CA ALA A 506 -19.00 36.14 12.73
C ALA A 506 -19.03 36.95 14.05
N ASP A 507 -18.31 38.08 14.11
CA ASP A 507 -18.34 38.99 15.25
C ASP A 507 -19.75 39.53 15.52
N ARG A 508 -20.47 39.97 14.47
CA ARG A 508 -21.85 40.47 14.59
C ARG A 508 -22.80 39.41 15.14
N LEU A 509 -22.58 38.14 14.79
CA LEU A 509 -23.39 37.01 15.20
C LEU A 509 -22.91 36.36 16.52
N GLY A 510 -21.81 36.86 17.11
CA GLY A 510 -21.26 36.35 18.35
C GLY A 510 -20.52 35.01 18.23
N LEU A 511 -20.06 34.63 17.03
CA LEU A 511 -19.31 33.40 16.82
C LEU A 511 -17.82 33.60 17.15
N ALA A 512 -17.20 32.56 17.69
CA ALA A 512 -15.74 32.47 17.71
C ALA A 512 -15.25 31.88 16.39
N MET A 513 -14.21 32.43 15.78
CA MET A 513 -13.64 31.94 14.53
C MET A 513 -12.12 31.74 14.65
N VAL A 514 -11.67 30.57 14.22
CA VAL A 514 -10.26 30.18 14.23
C VAL A 514 -9.79 29.92 12.80
N PHE A 515 -8.67 30.55 12.43
CA PHE A 515 -7.94 30.30 11.20
C PHE A 515 -6.82 29.30 11.40
N THR A 516 -6.73 28.29 10.53
CA THR A 516 -5.71 27.24 10.56
C THR A 516 -4.55 27.48 9.60
N GLY A 517 -4.76 28.28 8.55
CA GLY A 517 -3.79 28.40 7.43
C GLY A 517 -3.64 27.14 6.57
N MET A 518 -4.39 26.07 6.85
CA MET A 518 -4.29 24.77 6.20
C MET A 518 -5.62 24.41 5.54
N ARG A 519 -5.61 23.90 4.30
CA ARG A 519 -6.80 23.51 3.54
C ARG A 519 -6.77 22.01 3.23
N HIS A 520 -7.90 21.32 3.39
CA HIS A 520 -8.03 19.88 3.17
C HIS A 520 -9.03 19.55 2.07
N PHE A 521 -8.76 19.93 0.82
CA PHE A 521 -9.63 19.53 -0.29
C PHE A 521 -9.49 18.04 -0.59
N LEU A 522 -10.62 17.35 -0.72
CA LEU A 522 -10.70 15.94 -1.08
C LEU A 522 -11.74 15.73 -2.18
N HIS A 523 -11.32 15.13 -3.29
CA HIS A 523 -12.14 14.95 -4.48
C HIS A 523 -12.25 13.49 -4.93
#